data_AF-A0A353G238-F1
#
_entry.id   AF-A0A353G238-F1
#
_cell.length_a   1.000
_cell.length_b   1.000
_cell.length_c   1.000
_cell.angle_alpha   90.00
_cell.angle_beta   90.00
_cell.angle_gamma   90.00
#
_symmetry.space_group_name_H-M   'P 1'
#
loop_
_entity.id
_entity.type
_entity.pdbx_description
1 polymer ?
#
loop_
_entity_poly.entity_id
_entity_poly.type
_entity_poly.pdbx_seq_one_letter_code
_entity_poly.pdbx_strand_id
1 'polypeptide(L)'
;MDLWVREARLFKYGSGTGSNFSHLRGEGEKLSGGGKSSGLMSFLKIGDRAAGAIKSGGTTRRAAKMVVVDIDHPDIENYIDWKVKEEQKVAALVTGSKIVSKHLKAIMKACVNCSADNDACFDPNENPALKREIRAAKKDMVPENYIKRVIQFAQQGYRDLEFKTYDTDWDSEAYLTVSGQNSNNSVSLRDDFLRAVENDSTWDLTARRDGKVMKTLKARDLWEKISYAAWASADPGLHYNTTMNDWHTCPAAGPIRASNPCSEYMFLDDTACNLASLNLLQFKDAATKKINITDYEHAVRLWTVVLEVSVMMAQFPSREIAELSYEYRTLGLGYANIGGLLMSTGIPYDSAEGRAICGALTAIMTGVSYATSAEIASELGPFPGFAPNRDNMLRVIRNHRRAAQGVAQGYERLSVDPVPLVHADCSDPALIAHATAAWDKALELGEKHGYRNAQ
;
A
#
# COMPACT_ATOMS: atom_id res chain seq x y z
N MET A 1 -2.49 22.00 1.83
CA MET A 1 -3.94 21.88 2.10
C MET A 1 -4.68 21.37 0.87
N ASP A 2 -4.33 21.83 -0.33
CA ASP A 2 -4.99 21.45 -1.59
C ASP A 2 -4.99 19.94 -1.86
N LEU A 3 -3.92 19.23 -1.51
CA LEU A 3 -3.87 17.76 -1.60
C LEU A 3 -5.02 17.10 -0.84
N TRP A 4 -5.29 17.51 0.40
CA TRP A 4 -6.37 16.94 1.20
C TRP A 4 -7.75 17.18 0.58
N VAL A 5 -7.95 18.34 -0.05
CA VAL A 5 -9.20 18.66 -0.75
C VAL A 5 -9.35 17.77 -2.00
N ARG A 6 -8.28 17.56 -2.76
CA ARG A 6 -8.28 16.68 -3.95
C ARG A 6 -8.53 15.22 -3.55
N GLU A 7 -7.80 14.70 -2.56
CA GLU A 7 -7.98 13.34 -2.05
C GLU A 7 -9.39 13.13 -1.50
N ALA A 8 -9.93 14.09 -0.75
CA ALA A 8 -11.30 14.02 -0.24
C ALA A 8 -12.35 13.90 -1.36
N ARG A 9 -12.15 14.61 -2.48
CA ARG A 9 -13.04 14.48 -3.66
C ARG A 9 -12.88 13.11 -4.33
N LEU A 10 -11.65 12.61 -4.47
CA LEU A 10 -11.38 11.28 -5.02
C LEU A 10 -12.07 10.19 -4.18
N PHE A 11 -11.91 10.24 -2.86
CA PHE A 11 -12.57 9.32 -1.92
C PHE A 11 -14.10 9.41 -2.03
N LYS A 12 -14.67 10.62 -2.10
CA LYS A 12 -16.12 10.81 -2.26
C LYS A 12 -16.67 10.04 -3.47
N TYR A 13 -15.93 9.97 -4.58
CA TYR A 13 -16.34 9.28 -5.80
C TYR A 13 -15.90 7.82 -5.91
N GLY A 14 -15.31 7.25 -4.86
CA GLY A 14 -14.99 5.82 -4.80
C GLY A 14 -13.55 5.46 -5.15
N SER A 15 -12.70 6.45 -5.44
CA SER A 15 -11.31 6.23 -5.86
C SER A 15 -10.35 6.27 -4.68
N GLY A 16 -9.36 5.37 -4.67
CA GLY A 16 -8.24 5.44 -3.74
C GLY A 16 -7.13 6.39 -4.21
N THR A 17 -6.21 6.76 -3.32
CA THR A 17 -5.09 7.67 -3.65
C THR A 17 -3.79 7.18 -3.04
N GLY A 18 -2.68 7.35 -3.75
CA GLY A 18 -1.34 7.15 -3.19
C GLY A 18 -0.47 8.37 -3.44
N SER A 19 0.19 8.83 -2.38
CA SER A 19 0.86 10.12 -2.35
C SER A 19 2.22 9.99 -1.64
N ASN A 20 3.28 10.55 -2.24
CA ASN A 20 4.59 10.62 -1.62
C ASN A 20 4.74 11.94 -0.83
N PHE A 21 5.00 11.83 0.47
CA PHE A 21 5.06 12.97 1.40
C PHE A 21 6.49 13.43 1.72
N SER A 22 7.49 12.90 1.02
CA SER A 22 8.90 13.17 1.30
C SER A 22 9.33 14.61 1.10
N HIS A 23 8.53 15.43 0.42
CA HIS A 23 8.80 16.87 0.27
C HIS A 23 8.38 17.71 1.48
N LEU A 24 7.65 17.12 2.44
CA LEU A 24 7.36 17.80 3.70
C LEU A 24 8.65 17.96 4.51
N ARG A 25 8.77 19.07 5.23
CA ARG A 25 9.92 19.31 6.10
C ARG A 25 9.88 18.38 7.30
N GLY A 26 11.04 17.84 7.66
CA GLY A 26 11.25 17.09 8.87
C GLY A 26 11.00 17.91 10.13
N GLU A 27 10.82 17.22 11.26
CA GLU A 27 10.63 17.85 12.56
C GLU A 27 11.85 18.71 12.93
N GLY A 28 11.61 19.92 13.45
CA GLY A 28 12.68 20.79 13.91
C GLY A 28 13.35 21.64 12.82
N GLU A 29 13.08 21.39 11.52
CA GLU A 29 13.58 22.23 10.42
C GLU A 29 13.10 23.68 10.54
N LYS A 30 13.95 24.65 10.25
CA LYS A 30 13.62 26.08 10.38
C LYS A 30 12.54 26.50 9.37
N LEU A 31 11.60 27.34 9.81
CA LEU A 31 10.63 27.98 8.92
C LEU A 31 11.14 29.34 8.39
N SER A 32 10.49 29.88 7.35
CA SER A 32 10.83 31.19 6.78
C SER A 32 10.41 32.36 7.70
N GLY A 33 9.24 32.26 8.33
CA GLY A 33 8.71 33.29 9.24
C GLY A 33 9.19 33.21 10.69
N GLY A 34 10.21 32.38 11.00
CA GLY A 34 10.63 32.05 12.35
C GLY A 34 9.95 30.80 12.91
N GLY A 35 10.57 30.16 13.90
CA GLY A 35 10.11 28.88 14.48
C GLY A 35 10.63 27.62 13.75
N LYS A 36 10.06 26.48 14.11
CA LYS A 36 10.46 25.14 13.64
C LYS A 36 9.25 24.36 13.10
N SER A 37 9.49 23.50 12.13
CA SER A 37 8.50 22.57 11.56
C SER A 37 8.02 21.57 12.62
N SER A 38 6.72 21.25 12.61
CA SER A 38 6.12 20.17 13.39
C SER A 38 6.37 18.76 12.83
N GLY A 39 7.11 18.67 11.72
CA GLY A 39 7.50 17.43 11.07
C GLY A 39 6.38 16.75 10.29
N LEU A 40 6.79 15.79 9.47
CA LEU A 40 5.95 14.99 8.57
C LEU A 40 4.81 14.29 9.32
N MET A 41 5.11 13.68 10.48
CA MET A 41 4.15 12.86 11.23
C MET A 41 2.91 13.65 11.67
N SER A 42 3.05 14.95 11.93
CA SER A 42 1.91 15.81 12.29
C SER A 42 0.89 15.92 11.15
N PHE A 43 1.36 16.02 9.90
CA PHE A 43 0.52 16.07 8.71
C PHE A 43 -0.07 14.70 8.37
N LEU A 44 0.72 13.63 8.50
CA LEU A 44 0.23 12.27 8.25
C LEU A 44 -0.92 11.89 9.19
N LYS A 45 -0.88 12.30 10.46
CA LYS A 45 -2.00 12.10 11.40
C LYS A 45 -3.27 12.84 10.98
N ILE A 46 -3.16 14.01 10.38
CA ILE A 46 -4.30 14.74 9.80
C ILE A 46 -4.86 13.95 8.61
N GLY A 47 -4.00 13.51 7.71
CA GLY A 47 -4.38 12.72 6.53
C GLY A 47 -5.07 11.40 6.89
N ASP A 48 -4.55 10.69 7.90
CA ASP A 48 -5.14 9.47 8.45
C ASP A 48 -6.56 9.70 8.97
N ARG A 49 -6.78 10.77 9.75
CA ARG A 49 -8.12 11.12 10.24
C ARG A 49 -9.07 11.53 9.12
N ALA A 50 -8.57 12.25 8.11
CA ALA A 50 -9.35 12.63 6.94
C ALA A 50 -9.80 11.40 6.13
N ALA A 51 -8.88 10.45 5.89
CA ALA A 51 -9.19 9.20 5.20
C ALA A 51 -10.20 8.33 5.98
N GLY A 52 -10.09 8.27 7.31
CA GLY A 52 -11.05 7.56 8.16
C GLY A 52 -12.45 8.19 8.20
N ALA A 53 -12.54 9.52 8.05
CA ALA A 53 -13.80 10.26 8.09
C ALA A 53 -14.62 10.14 6.80
N ILE A 54 -13.96 10.00 5.64
CA ILE A 54 -14.63 9.96 4.34
C ILE A 54 -14.89 8.51 3.93
N LYS A 55 -16.16 8.17 3.76
CA LYS A 55 -16.55 6.85 3.24
C LYS A 55 -16.53 6.84 1.72
N SER A 56 -15.89 5.83 1.15
CA SER A 56 -15.59 5.74 -0.26
C SER A 56 -16.87 5.57 -1.09
N GLY A 57 -17.09 6.42 -2.09
CA GLY A 57 -18.22 6.32 -3.01
C GLY A 57 -19.60 6.49 -2.35
N GLY A 58 -19.67 7.05 -1.15
CA GLY A 58 -20.91 7.12 -0.35
C GLY A 58 -21.38 5.77 0.21
N THR A 59 -20.52 4.74 0.18
CA THR A 59 -20.82 3.40 0.71
C THR A 59 -20.34 3.26 2.17
N THR A 60 -20.39 2.06 2.75
CA THR A 60 -19.84 1.80 4.10
C THR A 60 -18.31 1.56 4.10
N ARG A 61 -17.67 1.45 2.93
CA ARG A 61 -16.23 1.14 2.81
C ARG A 61 -15.37 2.37 3.14
N ARG A 62 -14.25 2.15 3.84
CA ARG A 62 -13.25 3.20 4.11
C ARG A 62 -12.54 3.62 2.81
N ALA A 63 -12.05 4.86 2.78
CA ALA A 63 -11.18 5.32 1.70
C ALA A 63 -9.88 4.50 1.66
N ALA A 64 -9.41 4.17 0.47
CA ALA A 64 -8.11 3.52 0.27
C ALA A 64 -7.04 4.59 0.08
N LYS A 65 -6.07 4.65 1.00
CA LYS A 65 -4.98 5.63 0.97
C LYS A 65 -3.63 4.94 1.12
N MET A 66 -2.68 5.33 0.27
CA MET A 66 -1.27 5.04 0.41
C MET A 66 -0.48 6.29 0.76
N VAL A 67 0.44 6.12 1.70
CA VAL A 67 1.43 7.11 2.08
C VAL A 67 2.80 6.54 1.73
N VAL A 68 3.59 7.27 0.94
CA VAL A 68 4.96 6.91 0.59
C VAL A 68 5.93 7.91 1.20
N VAL A 69 7.03 7.43 1.79
CA VAL A 69 8.12 8.28 2.32
C VAL A 69 9.47 7.72 1.90
N ASP A 70 10.36 8.59 1.41
CA ASP A 70 11.70 8.29 0.96
C ASP A 70 12.60 7.97 2.17
N ILE A 71 13.44 6.94 2.02
CA ILE A 71 14.27 6.39 3.10
C ILE A 71 15.27 7.38 3.72
N ASP A 72 15.57 8.48 3.05
CA ASP A 72 16.46 9.55 3.51
C ASP A 72 15.73 10.69 4.25
N HIS A 73 14.41 10.59 4.44
CA HIS A 73 13.64 11.64 5.08
C HIS A 73 14.02 11.77 6.58
N PRO A 74 14.16 12.99 7.15
CA PRO A 74 14.55 13.18 8.56
C PRO A 74 13.67 12.45 9.58
N ASP A 75 12.38 12.34 9.29
CA ASP A 75 11.39 11.69 10.16
C ASP A 75 11.17 10.19 9.84
N ILE A 76 12.01 9.56 9.01
CA ILE A 76 11.76 8.20 8.49
C ILE A 76 11.64 7.14 9.60
N GLU A 77 12.45 7.23 10.66
CA GLU A 77 12.39 6.27 11.76
C GLU A 77 11.05 6.32 12.49
N ASN A 78 10.50 7.52 12.70
CA ASN A 78 9.20 7.70 13.33
C ASN A 78 8.06 7.20 12.43
N TYR A 79 8.23 7.35 11.12
CA TYR A 79 7.28 6.86 10.12
C TYR A 79 7.24 5.32 10.09
N ILE A 80 8.41 4.66 10.05
CA ILE A 80 8.51 3.19 10.05
C ILE A 80 7.89 2.61 11.32
N ASP A 81 8.21 3.18 12.49
CA ASP A 81 7.69 2.68 13.77
C ASP A 81 6.22 3.01 14.03
N TRP A 82 5.57 3.81 13.16
CA TRP A 82 4.31 4.48 13.50
C TRP A 82 3.20 3.48 13.83
N LYS A 83 2.90 2.55 12.92
CA LYS A 83 1.82 1.58 13.12
C LYS A 83 2.09 0.66 14.30
N VAL A 84 3.31 0.13 14.42
CA VAL A 84 3.72 -0.71 15.56
C VAL A 84 3.44 0.00 16.89
N LYS A 85 3.85 1.26 17.02
CA LYS A 85 3.61 2.05 18.25
C LYS A 85 2.13 2.29 18.52
N GLU A 86 1.31 2.45 17.48
CA GLU A 86 -0.13 2.66 17.62
C GLU A 86 -0.87 1.36 17.98
N GLU A 87 -0.46 0.22 17.43
CA GLU A 87 -0.99 -1.11 17.81
C GLU A 87 -0.62 -1.50 19.23
N GLN A 88 0.58 -1.16 19.70
CA GLN A 88 0.97 -1.32 21.10
C GLN A 88 0.04 -0.52 22.04
N LYS A 89 -0.42 0.67 21.62
CA LYS A 89 -1.42 1.44 22.39
C LYS A 89 -2.76 0.72 22.42
N VAL A 90 -3.21 0.15 21.30
CA VAL A 90 -4.43 -0.67 21.27
C VAL A 90 -4.33 -1.84 22.25
N ALA A 91 -3.23 -2.58 22.23
CA ALA A 91 -3.00 -3.69 23.16
C ALA A 91 -3.07 -3.23 24.63
N ALA A 92 -2.49 -2.06 24.94
CA ALA A 92 -2.55 -1.47 26.27
C ALA A 92 -3.97 -1.03 26.67
N LEU A 93 -4.74 -0.42 25.76
CA LEU A 93 -6.14 -0.01 25.99
C LEU A 93 -7.04 -1.22 26.23
N VAL A 94 -6.92 -2.27 25.42
CA VAL A 94 -7.69 -3.51 25.56
C VAL A 94 -7.37 -4.19 26.88
N THR A 95 -6.09 -4.40 27.15
CA THR A 95 -5.64 -5.04 28.41
C THR A 95 -6.07 -4.24 29.63
N GLY A 96 -5.80 -2.93 29.62
CA GLY A 96 -6.15 -2.02 30.71
C GLY A 96 -7.64 -1.97 30.98
N SER A 97 -8.48 -1.85 29.95
CA SER A 97 -9.94 -1.81 30.11
C SER A 97 -10.50 -3.09 30.74
N LYS A 98 -9.98 -4.26 30.35
CA LYS A 98 -10.38 -5.56 30.94
C LYS A 98 -9.95 -5.70 32.40
N ILE A 99 -8.72 -5.27 32.73
CA ILE A 99 -8.22 -5.27 34.11
C ILE A 99 -9.07 -4.35 34.98
N VAL A 100 -9.35 -3.13 34.53
CA VAL A 100 -10.21 -2.18 35.25
C VAL A 100 -11.59 -2.77 35.46
N SER A 101 -12.25 -3.28 34.40
CA SER A 101 -13.57 -3.91 34.49
C SER A 101 -13.61 -5.04 35.53
N LYS A 102 -12.61 -5.93 35.51
CA LYS A 102 -12.48 -7.04 36.47
C LYS A 102 -12.42 -6.54 37.91
N HIS A 103 -11.54 -5.58 38.20
CA HIS A 103 -11.34 -5.05 39.56
C HIS A 103 -12.54 -4.26 40.06
N LEU A 104 -13.15 -3.45 39.21
CA LEU A 104 -14.34 -2.68 39.59
C LEU A 104 -15.53 -3.59 39.94
N LYS A 105 -15.73 -4.68 39.19
CA LYS A 105 -16.75 -5.70 39.53
C LYS A 105 -16.43 -6.43 40.84
N ALA A 106 -15.16 -6.73 41.11
CA ALA A 106 -14.75 -7.36 42.37
C ALA A 106 -14.97 -6.45 43.58
N ILE A 107 -14.63 -5.15 43.45
CA ILE A 107 -14.88 -4.13 44.47
C ILE A 107 -16.38 -3.98 44.72
N MET A 108 -17.19 -3.84 43.66
CA MET A 108 -18.65 -3.77 43.78
C MET A 108 -19.21 -4.98 44.53
N LYS A 109 -18.79 -6.19 44.15
CA LYS A 109 -19.20 -7.43 44.82
C LYS A 109 -18.79 -7.47 46.29
N ALA A 110 -17.59 -6.97 46.63
CA ALA A 110 -17.11 -6.92 48.01
C ALA A 110 -17.92 -5.95 48.89
N CYS A 111 -18.43 -4.86 48.31
CA CYS A 111 -19.37 -3.95 48.98
C CYS A 111 -20.77 -4.58 49.12
N VAL A 112 -21.33 -5.14 48.04
CA VAL A 112 -22.72 -5.63 47.99
C VAL A 112 -22.93 -6.92 48.79
N ASN A 113 -21.94 -7.82 48.83
CA ASN A 113 -22.06 -9.10 49.55
C ASN A 113 -21.67 -9.01 51.03
N CYS A 114 -21.37 -7.82 51.53
CA CYS A 114 -21.10 -7.60 52.94
C CYS A 114 -22.43 -7.48 53.70
N SER A 115 -22.49 -8.11 54.87
CA SER A 115 -23.67 -8.15 55.74
C SER A 115 -23.45 -7.43 57.08
N ALA A 116 -22.55 -6.45 57.11
CA ALA A 116 -22.31 -5.61 58.29
C ALA A 116 -23.35 -4.50 58.37
N ASP A 117 -23.71 -4.11 59.59
CA ASP A 117 -24.62 -2.99 59.84
C ASP A 117 -23.93 -1.63 59.54
N ASN A 118 -24.74 -0.61 59.21
CA ASN A 118 -24.30 0.75 58.86
C ASN A 118 -23.40 0.82 57.60
N ASP A 119 -22.65 1.91 57.42
CA ASP A 119 -21.76 2.12 56.26
C ASP A 119 -20.46 1.27 56.27
N ALA A 120 -20.33 0.35 57.23
CA ALA A 120 -19.15 -0.50 57.44
C ALA A 120 -18.77 -1.33 56.20
N CYS A 121 -19.76 -1.73 55.39
CA CYS A 121 -19.52 -2.47 54.14
C CYS A 121 -18.75 -1.68 53.08
N PHE A 122 -18.68 -0.35 53.21
CA PHE A 122 -18.06 0.56 52.26
C PHE A 122 -16.76 1.18 52.81
N ASP A 123 -16.42 0.95 54.08
CA ASP A 123 -15.14 1.35 54.66
C ASP A 123 -14.11 0.21 54.50
N PRO A 124 -12.99 0.41 53.78
CA PRO A 124 -11.94 -0.60 53.65
C PRO A 124 -11.17 -0.88 54.95
N ASN A 125 -11.36 -0.12 56.03
CA ASN A 125 -10.82 -0.46 57.34
C ASN A 125 -11.69 -1.48 58.08
N GLU A 126 -12.99 -1.51 57.78
CA GLU A 126 -13.98 -2.38 58.44
C GLU A 126 -14.40 -3.58 57.57
N ASN A 127 -14.26 -3.49 56.25
CA ASN A 127 -14.51 -4.59 55.31
C ASN A 127 -13.17 -5.16 54.76
N PRO A 128 -12.66 -6.29 55.29
CA PRO A 128 -11.39 -6.89 54.84
C PRO A 128 -11.43 -7.36 53.38
N ALA A 129 -12.59 -7.79 52.88
CA ALA A 129 -12.76 -8.19 51.48
C ALA A 129 -12.60 -6.97 50.58
N LEU A 130 -13.26 -5.86 50.89
CA LEU A 130 -13.10 -4.58 50.18
C LEU A 130 -11.65 -4.09 50.23
N LYS A 131 -11.00 -4.14 51.40
CA LYS A 131 -9.59 -3.78 51.56
C LYS A 131 -8.68 -4.60 50.64
N ARG A 132 -8.93 -5.91 50.55
CA ARG A 132 -8.19 -6.83 49.69
C ARG A 132 -8.37 -6.48 48.22
N GLU A 133 -9.60 -6.30 47.76
CA GLU A 133 -9.87 -5.96 46.36
C GLU A 133 -9.32 -4.58 45.98
N ILE A 134 -9.37 -3.59 46.87
CA ILE A 134 -8.73 -2.28 46.64
C ILE A 134 -7.22 -2.40 46.51
N ARG A 135 -6.57 -3.20 47.36
CA ARG A 135 -5.12 -3.44 47.27
C ARG A 135 -4.75 -4.14 45.96
N ALA A 136 -5.56 -5.12 45.52
CA ALA A 136 -5.37 -5.79 44.24
C ALA A 136 -5.54 -4.83 43.06
N ALA A 137 -6.58 -4.00 43.07
CA ALA A 137 -6.83 -2.99 42.04
C ALA A 137 -5.69 -1.96 41.97
N LYS A 138 -5.20 -1.47 43.12
CA LYS A 138 -4.06 -0.54 43.19
C LYS A 138 -2.76 -1.18 42.69
N LYS A 139 -2.55 -2.48 42.98
CA LYS A 139 -1.38 -3.22 42.48
C LYS A 139 -1.37 -3.29 40.95
N ASP A 140 -2.55 -3.41 40.34
CA ASP A 140 -2.72 -3.45 38.88
C ASP A 140 -2.99 -2.06 38.28
N MET A 141 -2.61 -0.99 38.99
CA MET A 141 -2.68 0.41 38.52
C MET A 141 -4.08 0.93 38.16
N VAL A 142 -5.14 0.35 38.74
CA VAL A 142 -6.49 0.90 38.56
C VAL A 142 -6.56 2.29 39.23
N PRO A 143 -7.00 3.34 38.51
CA PRO A 143 -7.03 4.69 39.05
C PRO A 143 -7.91 4.82 40.30
N GLU A 144 -7.42 5.53 41.32
CA GLU A 144 -8.07 5.61 42.62
C GLU A 144 -9.46 6.29 42.57
N ASN A 145 -9.66 7.22 41.64
CA ASN A 145 -10.97 7.84 41.41
C ASN A 145 -12.04 6.83 40.97
N TYR A 146 -11.69 5.82 40.16
CA TYR A 146 -12.63 4.76 39.76
C TYR A 146 -12.97 3.85 40.93
N ILE A 147 -11.97 3.48 41.75
CA ILE A 147 -12.17 2.69 42.96
C ILE A 147 -13.16 3.39 43.90
N LYS A 148 -12.90 4.67 44.22
CA LYS A 148 -13.76 5.48 45.08
C LYS A 148 -15.18 5.62 44.51
N ARG A 149 -15.31 5.84 43.20
CA ARG A 149 -16.61 5.97 42.53
C ARG A 149 -17.45 4.69 42.65
N VAL A 150 -16.85 3.51 42.50
CA VAL A 150 -17.58 2.24 42.62
C VAL A 150 -18.08 2.01 44.04
N ILE A 151 -17.27 2.32 45.05
CA ILE A 151 -17.69 2.23 46.46
C ILE A 151 -18.86 3.18 46.73
N GLN A 152 -18.80 4.42 46.22
CA GLN A 152 -19.88 5.40 46.34
C GLN A 152 -21.17 4.95 45.62
N PHE A 153 -21.07 4.29 44.47
CA PHE A 153 -22.24 3.71 43.81
C PHE A 153 -22.83 2.55 44.63
N ALA A 154 -21.99 1.70 45.21
CA ALA A 154 -22.47 0.65 46.11
C ALA A 154 -23.20 1.24 47.32
N GLN A 155 -22.66 2.32 47.92
CA GLN A 155 -23.31 3.08 49.02
C GLN A 155 -24.70 3.62 48.63
N GLN A 156 -24.86 4.05 47.38
CA GLN A 156 -26.14 4.55 46.86
C GLN A 156 -27.13 3.43 46.50
N GLY A 157 -26.77 2.16 46.71
CA GLY A 157 -27.64 1.00 46.48
C GLY A 157 -27.52 0.35 45.10
N TYR A 158 -26.58 0.79 44.26
CA TYR A 158 -26.29 0.09 43.00
C TYR A 158 -25.63 -1.26 43.31
N ARG A 159 -26.06 -2.32 42.61
CA ARG A 159 -25.58 -3.69 42.84
C ARG A 159 -24.72 -4.27 41.73
N ASP A 160 -24.72 -3.62 40.58
CA ASP A 160 -23.93 -4.01 39.42
C ASP A 160 -23.31 -2.77 38.76
N LEU A 161 -22.26 -3.00 37.98
CA LEU A 161 -21.55 -1.98 37.23
C LEU A 161 -21.23 -2.50 35.83
N GLU A 162 -21.74 -1.78 34.84
CA GLU A 162 -21.29 -1.95 33.47
C GLU A 162 -20.08 -1.04 33.20
N PHE A 163 -18.96 -1.64 32.84
CA PHE A 163 -17.76 -0.93 32.38
C PHE A 163 -17.41 -1.41 30.98
N LYS A 164 -17.44 -0.49 30.02
CA LYS A 164 -17.14 -0.79 28.62
C LYS A 164 -15.68 -1.24 28.49
N THR A 165 -15.49 -2.43 27.94
CA THR A 165 -14.16 -2.95 27.60
C THR A 165 -13.91 -2.81 26.11
N TYR A 166 -12.65 -2.74 25.73
CA TYR A 166 -12.23 -2.79 24.33
C TYR A 166 -11.82 -4.21 23.92
N ASP A 167 -11.74 -4.43 22.62
CA ASP A 167 -11.24 -5.65 22.00
C ASP A 167 -10.25 -5.33 20.86
N THR A 168 -9.64 -6.39 20.32
CA THR A 168 -8.61 -6.32 19.29
C THR A 168 -9.16 -6.50 17.88
N ASP A 169 -10.48 -6.41 17.67
CA ASP A 169 -11.03 -6.39 16.32
C ASP A 169 -10.56 -5.11 15.61
N TRP A 170 -10.21 -5.19 14.33
CA TRP A 170 -9.68 -4.08 13.54
C TRP A 170 -10.72 -2.96 13.28
N ASP A 171 -12.01 -3.27 13.43
CA ASP A 171 -13.10 -2.30 13.42
C ASP A 171 -13.49 -1.82 14.84
N SER A 172 -12.75 -2.23 15.89
CA SER A 172 -13.06 -1.88 17.27
C SER A 172 -12.82 -0.40 17.58
N GLU A 173 -13.50 0.09 18.62
CA GLU A 173 -13.31 1.46 19.10
C GLU A 173 -11.86 1.74 19.51
N ALA A 174 -11.11 0.73 19.98
CA ALA A 174 -9.70 0.93 20.33
C ALA A 174 -8.86 1.27 19.08
N TYR A 175 -9.03 0.52 17.98
CA TYR A 175 -8.35 0.83 16.71
C TYR A 175 -8.79 2.18 16.13
N LEU A 176 -10.06 2.56 16.29
CA LEU A 176 -10.56 3.86 15.84
C LEU A 176 -9.99 5.05 16.65
N THR A 177 -9.51 4.82 17.87
CA THR A 177 -8.93 5.89 18.70
C THR A 177 -7.46 6.19 18.40
N VAL A 178 -6.72 5.22 17.85
CA VAL A 178 -5.30 5.40 17.48
C VAL A 178 -5.16 5.95 16.06
N SER A 179 -3.94 6.35 15.69
CA SER A 179 -3.63 6.91 14.37
C SER A 179 -2.92 5.91 13.46
N GLY A 180 -2.83 6.25 12.18
CA GLY A 180 -2.09 5.49 11.17
C GLY A 180 -2.78 4.23 10.69
N GLN A 181 -4.07 4.06 10.97
CA GLN A 181 -4.84 2.85 10.64
C GLN A 181 -5.66 3.00 9.35
N ASN A 182 -5.76 4.21 8.79
CA ASN A 182 -6.57 4.51 7.60
C ASN A 182 -5.71 4.74 6.34
N SER A 183 -4.45 4.32 6.37
CA SER A 183 -3.58 4.22 5.20
C SER A 183 -2.76 2.94 5.24
N ASN A 184 -2.33 2.47 4.08
CA ASN A 184 -1.14 1.65 3.98
C ASN A 184 0.09 2.56 3.84
N ASN A 185 1.16 2.18 4.51
CA ASN A 185 2.39 2.95 4.59
C ASN A 185 3.46 2.22 3.78
N SER A 186 4.26 2.95 3.02
CA SER A 186 5.34 2.36 2.21
C SER A 186 6.58 3.24 2.25
N VAL A 187 7.74 2.58 2.29
CA VAL A 187 9.02 3.26 2.21
C VAL A 187 9.57 3.16 0.79
N SER A 188 9.93 4.31 0.23
CA SER A 188 10.56 4.45 -1.08
C SER A 188 12.07 4.31 -0.93
N LEU A 189 12.59 3.23 -1.48
CA LEU A 189 13.98 2.80 -1.43
C LEU A 189 14.67 3.06 -2.77
N ARG A 190 15.94 3.43 -2.71
CA ARG A 190 16.84 3.49 -3.86
C ARG A 190 17.92 2.44 -3.71
N ASP A 191 18.52 2.02 -4.82
CA ASP A 191 19.52 0.95 -4.79
C ASP A 191 20.80 1.32 -4.03
N ASP A 192 21.12 2.61 -3.90
CA ASP A 192 22.25 3.08 -3.08
C ASP A 192 22.04 2.80 -1.59
N PHE A 193 20.82 2.91 -1.09
CA PHE A 193 20.48 2.46 0.26
C PHE A 193 20.67 0.96 0.41
N LEU A 194 20.17 0.15 -0.53
CA LEU A 194 20.33 -1.31 -0.47
C LEU A 194 21.82 -1.72 -0.50
N ARG A 195 22.62 -1.08 -1.36
CA ARG A 195 24.08 -1.27 -1.36
C ARG A 195 24.72 -0.82 -0.04
N ALA A 196 24.23 0.24 0.59
CA ALA A 196 24.71 0.65 1.91
C ALA A 196 24.38 -0.38 3.00
N VAL A 197 23.22 -1.04 2.93
CA VAL A 197 22.83 -2.16 3.81
C VAL A 197 23.76 -3.35 3.61
N GLU A 198 23.98 -3.78 2.37
CA GLU A 198 24.87 -4.91 2.04
C GLU A 198 26.29 -4.67 2.57
N ASN A 199 26.83 -3.47 2.34
CA ASN A 199 28.18 -3.07 2.72
C ASN A 199 28.35 -2.61 4.17
N ASP A 200 27.33 -2.76 5.03
CA ASP A 200 27.34 -2.29 6.44
C ASP A 200 27.76 -0.81 6.61
N SER A 201 27.36 0.02 5.64
CA SER A 201 27.71 1.43 5.57
C SER A 201 26.72 2.31 6.34
N THR A 202 26.99 3.61 6.37
CA THR A 202 26.10 4.60 6.97
C THR A 202 25.07 5.13 5.96
N TRP A 203 23.99 5.72 6.46
CA TRP A 203 22.94 6.36 5.68
C TRP A 203 22.57 7.71 6.29
N ASP A 204 22.50 8.75 5.48
CA ASP A 204 22.23 10.12 5.92
C ASP A 204 20.76 10.48 5.73
N LEU A 205 20.16 11.03 6.80
CA LEU A 205 18.83 11.63 6.76
C LEU A 205 18.96 13.13 6.48
N THR A 206 18.30 13.61 5.43
CA THR A 206 18.63 14.89 4.82
C THR A 206 17.47 15.89 4.90
N ALA A 207 17.73 17.09 5.41
CA ALA A 207 16.75 18.17 5.55
C ALA A 207 16.17 18.59 4.19
N ARG A 208 14.84 18.79 4.12
CA ARG A 208 14.17 19.16 2.86
C ARG A 208 14.34 20.63 2.49
N ARG A 209 14.70 21.49 3.46
CA ARG A 209 14.91 22.91 3.20
C ARG A 209 16.23 23.23 2.50
N ASP A 210 17.34 22.68 2.99
CA ASP A 210 18.69 23.08 2.56
C ASP A 210 19.63 21.91 2.26
N GLY A 211 19.14 20.67 2.29
CA GLY A 211 19.93 19.49 1.93
C GLY A 211 20.99 19.11 2.96
N LYS A 212 21.00 19.69 4.16
CA LYS A 212 21.96 19.31 5.20
C LYS A 212 21.61 17.96 5.82
N VAL A 213 22.64 17.20 6.15
CA VAL A 213 22.51 15.99 6.95
C VAL A 213 22.04 16.36 8.35
N MET A 214 20.88 15.83 8.74
CA MET A 214 20.27 16.02 10.05
C MET A 214 20.69 14.91 11.02
N LYS A 215 20.86 13.69 10.51
CA LYS A 215 21.25 12.51 11.29
C LYS A 215 21.89 11.48 10.36
N THR A 216 22.95 10.85 10.82
CA THR A 216 23.57 9.69 10.15
C THR A 216 23.24 8.43 10.93
N LEU A 217 22.81 7.38 10.23
CA LEU A 217 22.43 6.09 10.78
C LEU A 217 23.31 4.98 10.22
N LYS A 218 23.29 3.80 10.85
CA LYS A 218 23.73 2.57 10.20
C LYS A 218 22.62 2.08 9.27
N ALA A 219 22.95 1.80 8.01
CA ALA A 219 21.96 1.40 7.01
C ALA A 219 21.27 0.07 7.41
N ARG A 220 22.04 -0.88 7.94
CA ARG A 220 21.52 -2.17 8.44
C ARG A 220 20.53 -2.01 9.58
N ASP A 221 20.77 -1.11 10.53
CA ASP A 221 19.87 -0.88 11.65
C ASP A 221 18.52 -0.30 11.16
N LEU A 222 18.57 0.58 10.16
CA LEU A 222 17.36 1.13 9.54
C LEU A 222 16.59 0.06 8.75
N TRP A 223 17.31 -0.83 8.04
CA TRP A 223 16.71 -1.97 7.34
C TRP A 223 16.07 -2.99 8.29
N GLU A 224 16.73 -3.30 9.40
CA GLU A 224 16.20 -4.17 10.46
C GLU A 224 14.93 -3.56 11.05
N LYS A 225 14.91 -2.24 11.27
CA LYS A 225 13.72 -1.53 11.75
C LYS A 225 12.54 -1.66 10.78
N ILE A 226 12.78 -1.53 9.47
CA ILE A 226 11.75 -1.75 8.44
C ILE A 226 11.23 -3.19 8.50
N SER A 227 12.14 -4.16 8.57
CA SER A 227 11.81 -5.58 8.59
C SER A 227 10.99 -5.96 9.84
N TYR A 228 11.40 -5.47 11.01
CA TYR A 228 10.66 -5.66 12.26
C TYR A 228 9.27 -5.03 12.20
N ALA A 229 9.15 -3.80 11.69
CA ALA A 229 7.86 -3.12 11.59
C ALA A 229 6.89 -3.86 10.66
N ALA A 230 7.38 -4.28 9.49
CA ALA A 230 6.61 -5.04 8.52
C ALA A 230 6.16 -6.39 9.08
N TRP A 231 7.03 -7.09 9.82
CA TRP A 231 6.64 -8.32 10.52
C TRP A 231 5.60 -8.08 11.62
N ALA A 232 5.78 -7.00 12.40
CA ALA A 232 4.93 -6.71 13.55
C ALA A 232 3.54 -6.18 13.18
N SER A 233 3.43 -5.41 12.09
CA SER A 233 2.20 -4.64 11.74
C SER A 233 1.79 -4.70 10.27
N ALA A 234 2.42 -5.56 9.47
CA ALA A 234 2.26 -5.65 8.01
C ALA A 234 2.64 -4.39 7.20
N ASP A 235 3.25 -3.40 7.86
CA ASP A 235 3.70 -2.12 7.29
C ASP A 235 5.05 -1.70 7.87
N PRO A 236 5.88 -0.95 7.14
CA PRO A 236 5.59 -0.41 5.81
C PRO A 236 5.87 -1.42 4.68
N GLY A 237 5.12 -1.30 3.59
CA GLY A 237 5.48 -1.89 2.29
C GLY A 237 6.74 -1.25 1.69
N LEU A 238 7.25 -1.83 0.60
CA LEU A 238 8.48 -1.38 -0.05
C LEU A 238 8.20 -0.92 -1.48
N HIS A 239 8.69 0.28 -1.81
CA HIS A 239 8.72 0.83 -3.16
C HIS A 239 10.17 0.91 -3.64
N TYR A 240 10.55 0.10 -4.63
CA TYR A 240 11.89 0.13 -5.21
C TYR A 240 11.97 1.24 -6.27
N ASN A 241 12.21 2.48 -5.82
CA ASN A 241 12.15 3.69 -6.63
C ASN A 241 13.07 3.64 -7.85
N THR A 242 14.29 3.11 -7.68
CA THR A 242 15.25 2.96 -8.78
C THR A 242 14.68 2.05 -9.86
N THR A 243 14.30 0.82 -9.53
CA THR A 243 13.68 -0.13 -10.47
C THR A 243 12.43 0.45 -11.13
N MET A 244 11.53 1.06 -10.36
CA MET A 244 10.32 1.67 -10.91
C MET A 244 10.63 2.72 -11.98
N ASN A 245 11.62 3.58 -11.76
CA ASN A 245 12.00 4.63 -12.72
C ASN A 245 12.86 4.11 -13.88
N ASP A 246 13.64 3.05 -13.67
CA ASP A 246 14.39 2.40 -14.75
C ASP A 246 13.46 1.86 -15.84
N TRP A 247 12.31 1.31 -15.42
CA TRP A 247 11.24 0.80 -16.30
C TRP A 247 10.19 1.86 -16.71
N HIS A 248 10.37 3.12 -16.34
CA HIS A 248 9.42 4.16 -16.70
C HIS A 248 9.47 4.45 -18.21
N THR A 249 8.29 4.43 -18.84
CA THR A 249 8.10 4.75 -20.25
C THR A 249 8.17 6.25 -20.53
N CYS A 250 7.85 7.10 -19.54
CA CYS A 250 7.69 8.55 -19.73
C CYS A 250 8.55 9.46 -18.84
N PRO A 251 9.85 9.18 -18.60
CA PRO A 251 10.66 9.95 -17.65
C PRO A 251 10.92 11.40 -18.08
N ALA A 252 10.70 11.77 -19.35
CA ALA A 252 10.79 13.18 -19.77
C ALA A 252 9.65 14.04 -19.20
N ALA A 253 8.56 13.42 -18.75
CA ALA A 253 7.44 14.07 -18.08
C ALA A 253 7.62 14.25 -16.57
N GLY A 254 8.57 13.52 -15.98
CA GLY A 254 8.84 13.52 -14.55
C GLY A 254 9.13 12.12 -14.01
N PRO A 255 9.66 12.02 -12.78
CA PRO A 255 9.88 10.73 -12.12
C PRO A 255 8.59 10.17 -11.53
N ILE A 256 8.50 8.84 -11.44
CA ILE A 256 7.49 8.17 -10.62
C ILE A 256 7.85 8.36 -9.14
N ARG A 257 6.91 8.90 -8.36
CA ARG A 257 7.12 9.20 -6.93
C ARG A 257 6.34 8.30 -5.99
N ALA A 258 5.18 7.81 -6.42
CA ALA A 258 4.30 6.95 -5.65
C ALA A 258 3.62 5.93 -6.56
N SER A 259 2.93 4.98 -5.94
CA SER A 259 1.95 4.11 -6.59
C SER A 259 0.55 4.51 -6.13
N ASN A 260 -0.47 3.93 -6.74
CA ASN A 260 -1.81 3.86 -6.16
C ASN A 260 -1.88 2.92 -4.91
N PRO A 261 -3.01 2.86 -4.18
CA PRO A 261 -3.12 2.07 -2.94
C PRO A 261 -2.83 0.58 -3.03
N CYS A 262 -2.97 -0.04 -4.20
CA CYS A 262 -2.76 -1.46 -4.38
C CYS A 262 -1.36 -1.79 -4.95
N SER A 263 -0.49 -0.77 -5.12
CA SER A 263 0.90 -0.91 -5.56
C SER A 263 1.10 -1.44 -7.01
N GLU A 264 0.08 -1.42 -7.85
CA GLU A 264 0.11 -1.95 -9.23
C GLU A 264 0.20 -0.87 -10.31
N TYR A 265 -0.07 0.41 -9.96
CA TYR A 265 -0.02 1.52 -10.91
C TYR A 265 1.16 2.45 -10.64
N MET A 266 2.17 2.38 -11.50
CA MET A 266 3.44 3.07 -11.36
C MET A 266 3.63 4.14 -12.44
N PHE A 267 2.98 5.29 -12.27
CA PHE A 267 3.02 6.37 -13.25
C PHE A 267 3.15 7.75 -12.60
N LEU A 268 3.03 8.80 -13.41
CA LEU A 268 3.20 10.19 -13.01
C LEU A 268 2.19 10.62 -11.93
N ASP A 269 2.56 11.62 -11.12
CA ASP A 269 1.64 12.22 -10.15
C ASP A 269 0.38 12.76 -10.84
N ASP A 270 -0.73 12.80 -10.10
CA ASP A 270 -2.02 13.31 -10.60
C ASP A 270 -2.48 12.62 -11.91
N THR A 271 -2.27 11.30 -12.03
CA THR A 271 -2.83 10.47 -13.12
C THR A 271 -3.79 9.40 -12.58
N ALA A 272 -4.64 8.85 -13.45
CA ALA A 272 -5.62 7.84 -13.08
C ALA A 272 -5.41 6.52 -13.84
N CYS A 273 -5.82 5.43 -13.21
CA CYS A 273 -5.75 4.10 -13.80
C CYS A 273 -7.11 3.62 -14.29
N ASN A 274 -7.17 3.17 -15.55
CA ASN A 274 -8.32 2.47 -16.11
C ASN A 274 -8.05 0.96 -16.05
N LEU A 275 -8.77 0.26 -15.16
CA LEU A 275 -8.46 -1.11 -14.77
C LEU A 275 -9.46 -2.13 -15.33
N ALA A 276 -8.94 -3.26 -15.81
CA ALA A 276 -9.71 -4.47 -16.10
C ALA A 276 -8.90 -5.73 -15.78
N SER A 277 -9.58 -6.85 -15.55
CA SER A 277 -8.91 -8.14 -15.32
C SER A 277 -9.57 -9.29 -16.07
N LEU A 278 -8.72 -10.12 -16.68
CA LEU A 278 -9.14 -11.35 -17.34
C LEU A 278 -9.12 -12.53 -16.35
N ASN A 279 -10.21 -13.28 -16.25
CA ASN A 279 -10.23 -14.51 -15.47
C ASN A 279 -9.58 -15.64 -16.27
N LEU A 280 -8.35 -16.06 -15.90
CA LEU A 280 -7.57 -17.05 -16.65
C LEU A 280 -8.27 -18.41 -16.82
N LEU A 281 -9.17 -18.78 -15.89
CA LEU A 281 -9.91 -20.04 -15.96
C LEU A 281 -10.85 -20.13 -17.17
N GLN A 282 -11.27 -18.99 -17.74
CA GLN A 282 -12.15 -18.96 -18.92
C GLN A 282 -11.42 -19.36 -20.20
N PHE A 283 -10.09 -19.27 -20.22
CA PHE A 283 -9.27 -19.63 -21.37
C PHE A 283 -8.70 -21.04 -21.27
N LYS A 284 -9.05 -21.80 -20.22
CA LYS A 284 -8.57 -23.17 -20.07
C LYS A 284 -9.48 -24.13 -20.82
N ASP A 285 -8.92 -24.88 -21.76
CA ASP A 285 -9.62 -25.96 -22.42
C ASP A 285 -9.93 -27.11 -21.44
N ALA A 286 -11.18 -27.57 -21.42
CA ALA A 286 -11.63 -28.57 -20.45
C ALA A 286 -11.03 -29.96 -20.68
N ALA A 287 -10.73 -30.32 -21.94
CA ALA A 287 -10.25 -31.65 -22.31
C ALA A 287 -8.73 -31.78 -22.16
N THR A 288 -8.00 -30.82 -22.70
CA THR A 288 -6.52 -30.80 -22.73
C THR A 288 -5.92 -30.13 -21.49
N LYS A 289 -6.70 -29.33 -20.75
CA LYS A 289 -6.27 -28.48 -19.64
C LYS A 289 -5.26 -27.39 -20.03
N LYS A 290 -5.01 -27.22 -21.33
CA LYS A 290 -4.14 -26.17 -21.88
C LYS A 290 -4.87 -24.85 -21.98
N ILE A 291 -4.12 -23.77 -22.13
CA ILE A 291 -4.69 -22.45 -22.41
C ILE A 291 -5.01 -22.33 -23.90
N ASN A 292 -6.20 -21.87 -24.22
CA ASN A 292 -6.61 -21.42 -25.54
C ASN A 292 -5.96 -20.04 -25.80
N ILE A 293 -4.71 -20.07 -26.30
CA ILE A 293 -3.89 -18.87 -26.48
C ILE A 293 -4.56 -17.87 -27.42
N THR A 294 -5.14 -18.32 -28.52
CA THR A 294 -5.83 -17.46 -29.50
C THR A 294 -6.98 -16.68 -28.86
N ASP A 295 -7.80 -17.33 -28.04
CA ASP A 295 -8.92 -16.68 -27.34
C ASP A 295 -8.40 -15.68 -26.31
N TYR A 296 -7.30 -16.01 -25.63
CA TYR A 296 -6.65 -15.12 -24.67
C TYR A 296 -6.10 -13.86 -25.35
N GLU A 297 -5.34 -14.00 -26.43
CA GLU A 297 -4.81 -12.86 -27.21
C GLU A 297 -5.95 -11.99 -27.78
N HIS A 298 -7.02 -12.62 -28.28
CA HIS A 298 -8.18 -11.90 -28.77
C HIS A 298 -8.86 -11.09 -27.66
N ALA A 299 -9.07 -11.69 -26.48
CA ALA A 299 -9.64 -11.02 -25.33
C ALA A 299 -8.75 -9.86 -24.84
N VAL A 300 -7.42 -10.06 -24.77
CA VAL A 300 -6.47 -9.01 -24.43
C VAL A 300 -6.63 -7.82 -25.37
N ARG A 301 -6.57 -8.06 -26.70
CA ARG A 301 -6.75 -7.01 -27.71
C ARG A 301 -8.07 -6.26 -27.56
N LEU A 302 -9.17 -6.99 -27.37
CA LEU A 302 -10.49 -6.39 -27.18
C LEU A 302 -10.54 -5.51 -25.94
N TRP A 303 -10.02 -6.00 -24.80
CA TRP A 303 -10.02 -5.25 -23.56
C TRP A 303 -9.06 -4.06 -23.58
N THR A 304 -7.93 -4.12 -24.30
CA THR A 304 -7.09 -2.94 -24.54
C THR A 304 -7.88 -1.84 -25.23
N VAL A 305 -8.67 -2.16 -26.27
CA VAL A 305 -9.54 -1.19 -26.95
C VAL A 305 -10.62 -0.64 -26.03
N VAL A 306 -11.28 -1.50 -25.24
CA VAL A 306 -12.30 -1.07 -24.26
C VAL A 306 -11.71 -0.10 -23.23
N LEU A 307 -10.52 -0.42 -22.71
CA LEU A 307 -9.82 0.43 -21.75
C LEU A 307 -9.43 1.78 -22.37
N GLU A 308 -8.91 1.80 -23.59
CA GLU A 308 -8.59 3.03 -24.33
C GLU A 308 -9.83 3.91 -24.56
N VAL A 309 -10.97 3.31 -24.91
CA VAL A 309 -12.25 4.05 -25.03
C VAL A 309 -12.67 4.62 -23.68
N SER A 310 -12.49 3.86 -22.59
CA SER A 310 -12.90 4.28 -21.24
C SER A 310 -12.15 5.51 -20.74
N VAL A 311 -10.92 5.77 -21.20
CA VAL A 311 -10.16 6.99 -20.89
C VAL A 311 -10.95 8.24 -21.25
N MET A 312 -11.66 8.22 -22.39
CA MET A 312 -12.47 9.35 -22.87
C MET A 312 -13.82 9.49 -22.16
N MET A 313 -14.29 8.43 -21.49
CA MET A 313 -15.58 8.41 -20.80
C MET A 313 -15.46 8.75 -19.30
N ALA A 314 -14.24 8.71 -18.76
CA ALA A 314 -13.99 8.90 -17.35
C ALA A 314 -14.32 10.33 -16.89
N GLN A 315 -14.87 10.43 -15.69
CA GLN A 315 -15.12 11.71 -15.01
C GLN A 315 -14.06 11.90 -13.91
N PHE A 316 -13.33 13.01 -13.97
CA PHE A 316 -12.23 13.28 -13.04
C PHE A 316 -12.58 14.43 -12.10
N PRO A 317 -12.35 14.28 -10.77
CA PRO A 317 -12.71 15.31 -9.78
C PRO A 317 -11.69 16.47 -9.67
N SER A 318 -10.56 16.36 -10.36
CA SER A 318 -9.51 17.39 -10.48
C SER A 318 -9.19 17.62 -11.96
N ARG A 319 -8.94 18.87 -12.29
CA ARG A 319 -8.59 19.30 -13.64
C ARG A 319 -7.26 18.70 -14.07
N GLU A 320 -6.28 18.73 -13.18
CA GLU A 320 -4.93 18.21 -13.41
C GLU A 320 -4.98 16.71 -13.72
N ILE A 321 -5.79 15.94 -12.97
CA ILE A 321 -6.00 14.51 -13.24
C ILE A 321 -6.66 14.28 -14.59
N ALA A 322 -7.66 15.09 -14.95
CA ALA A 322 -8.32 15.00 -16.25
C ALA A 322 -7.35 15.24 -17.41
N GLU A 323 -6.55 16.29 -17.31
CA GLU A 323 -5.56 16.68 -18.32
C GLU A 323 -4.50 15.58 -18.45
N LEU A 324 -3.83 15.18 -17.37
CA LEU A 324 -2.74 14.20 -17.46
C LEU A 324 -3.24 12.79 -17.84
N SER A 325 -4.43 12.38 -17.41
CA SER A 325 -5.01 11.10 -17.84
C SER A 325 -5.31 11.09 -19.34
N TYR A 326 -5.70 12.24 -19.93
CA TYR A 326 -5.87 12.38 -21.38
C TYR A 326 -4.53 12.42 -22.14
N GLU A 327 -3.54 13.13 -21.59
CA GLU A 327 -2.23 13.32 -22.22
C GLU A 327 -1.42 12.01 -22.30
N TYR A 328 -1.56 11.12 -21.32
CA TYR A 328 -0.77 9.89 -21.22
C TYR A 328 -1.57 8.60 -21.43
N ARG A 329 -2.91 8.63 -21.24
CA ARG A 329 -3.82 7.53 -21.61
C ARG A 329 -3.40 6.18 -21.03
N THR A 330 -2.97 6.14 -19.77
CA THR A 330 -2.46 4.92 -19.14
C THR A 330 -3.55 3.88 -18.93
N LEU A 331 -3.23 2.61 -19.20
CA LEU A 331 -4.14 1.49 -19.01
C LEU A 331 -3.61 0.57 -17.90
N GLY A 332 -4.48 -0.26 -17.35
CA GLY A 332 -4.11 -1.33 -16.43
C GLY A 332 -4.93 -2.58 -16.71
N LEU A 333 -4.46 -3.39 -17.66
CA LEU A 333 -5.01 -4.70 -17.94
C LEU A 333 -4.23 -5.76 -17.16
N GLY A 334 -4.91 -6.48 -16.28
CA GLY A 334 -4.35 -7.59 -15.51
C GLY A 334 -5.11 -8.89 -15.74
N TYR A 335 -4.82 -9.87 -14.89
CA TYR A 335 -5.56 -11.12 -14.84
C TYR A 335 -5.78 -11.60 -13.41
N ALA A 336 -6.75 -12.49 -13.24
CA ALA A 336 -7.07 -13.16 -11.98
C ALA A 336 -6.99 -14.69 -12.14
N ASN A 337 -6.97 -15.41 -11.02
CA ASN A 337 -7.02 -16.87 -10.94
C ASN A 337 -5.83 -17.63 -11.56
N ILE A 338 -4.61 -17.08 -11.55
CA ILE A 338 -3.40 -17.85 -11.90
C ILE A 338 -3.22 -19.06 -10.96
N GLY A 339 -3.43 -18.90 -9.65
CA GLY A 339 -3.38 -20.02 -8.70
C GLY A 339 -4.43 -21.08 -8.99
N GLY A 340 -5.67 -20.67 -9.24
CA GLY A 340 -6.75 -21.58 -9.62
C GLY A 340 -6.47 -22.32 -10.92
N LEU A 341 -5.89 -21.64 -11.92
CA LEU A 341 -5.45 -22.25 -13.17
C LEU A 341 -4.42 -23.35 -12.91
N LEU A 342 -3.31 -23.01 -12.26
CA LEU A 342 -2.21 -23.94 -11.97
C LEU A 342 -2.69 -25.15 -11.16
N MET A 343 -3.43 -24.93 -10.08
CA MET A 343 -4.00 -25.99 -9.25
C MET A 343 -4.89 -26.94 -10.06
N SER A 344 -5.74 -26.38 -10.92
CA SER A 344 -6.66 -27.19 -11.73
C SER A 344 -5.97 -27.99 -12.85
N THR A 345 -4.74 -27.63 -13.19
CA THR A 345 -3.89 -28.34 -14.16
C THR A 345 -2.91 -29.30 -13.46
N GLY A 346 -2.84 -29.29 -12.12
CA GLY A 346 -1.93 -30.14 -11.34
C GLY A 346 -0.50 -29.61 -11.26
N ILE A 347 -0.31 -28.31 -11.51
CA ILE A 347 1.00 -27.65 -11.48
C ILE A 347 1.15 -26.93 -10.14
N PRO A 348 2.20 -27.20 -9.34
CA PRO A 348 2.44 -26.50 -8.08
C PRO A 348 2.72 -25.01 -8.31
N TYR A 349 2.15 -24.14 -7.45
CA TYR A 349 2.24 -22.69 -7.61
C TYR A 349 3.69 -22.15 -7.57
N ASP A 350 4.54 -22.74 -6.74
CA ASP A 350 5.95 -22.39 -6.54
C ASP A 350 6.92 -23.19 -7.42
N SER A 351 6.40 -23.98 -8.37
CA SER A 351 7.24 -24.73 -9.31
C SER A 351 7.88 -23.81 -10.37
N ALA A 352 8.99 -24.29 -10.96
CA ALA A 352 9.61 -23.63 -12.10
C ALA A 352 8.63 -23.49 -13.29
N GLU A 353 7.87 -24.55 -13.54
CA GLU A 353 6.82 -24.57 -14.56
C GLU A 353 5.71 -23.55 -14.30
N GLY A 354 5.21 -23.47 -13.06
CA GLY A 354 4.20 -22.49 -12.67
C GLY A 354 4.66 -21.04 -12.87
N ARG A 355 5.93 -20.74 -12.52
CA ARG A 355 6.55 -19.43 -12.78
C ARG A 355 6.68 -19.15 -14.28
N ALA A 356 7.12 -20.11 -15.08
CA ALA A 356 7.29 -19.94 -16.52
C ALA A 356 5.95 -19.72 -17.24
N ILE A 357 4.90 -20.45 -16.87
CA ILE A 357 3.54 -20.24 -17.38
C ILE A 357 3.02 -18.84 -17.01
N CYS A 358 3.18 -18.42 -15.75
CA CYS A 358 2.80 -17.09 -15.29
C CYS A 358 3.53 -15.99 -16.08
N GLY A 359 4.85 -16.14 -16.26
CA GLY A 359 5.66 -15.23 -17.06
C GLY A 359 5.23 -15.16 -18.52
N ALA A 360 4.93 -16.30 -19.15
CA ALA A 360 4.48 -16.36 -20.54
C ALA A 360 3.11 -15.71 -20.74
N LEU A 361 2.13 -15.98 -19.86
CA LEU A 361 0.81 -15.34 -19.91
C LEU A 361 0.90 -13.82 -19.72
N THR A 362 1.73 -13.37 -18.77
CA THR A 362 2.00 -11.94 -18.56
C THR A 362 2.64 -11.29 -19.79
N ALA A 363 3.62 -11.97 -20.39
CA ALA A 363 4.31 -11.48 -21.57
C ALA A 363 3.37 -11.37 -22.77
N ILE A 364 2.51 -12.37 -23.00
CA ILE A 364 1.49 -12.35 -24.05
C ILE A 364 0.53 -11.16 -23.82
N MET A 365 -0.05 -11.04 -22.62
CA MET A 365 -0.99 -9.97 -22.30
C MET A 365 -0.39 -8.58 -22.53
N THR A 366 0.83 -8.36 -22.04
CA THR A 366 1.48 -7.05 -22.10
C THR A 366 1.93 -6.74 -23.52
N GLY A 367 2.57 -7.69 -24.21
CA GLY A 367 3.02 -7.52 -25.60
C GLY A 367 1.85 -7.29 -26.56
N VAL A 368 0.77 -8.07 -26.46
CA VAL A 368 -0.44 -7.87 -27.28
C VAL A 368 -1.11 -6.53 -26.97
N SER A 369 -1.11 -6.07 -25.72
CA SER A 369 -1.64 -4.74 -25.36
C SER A 369 -0.84 -3.62 -26.02
N TYR A 370 0.50 -3.66 -25.98
CA TYR A 370 1.34 -2.66 -26.64
C TYR A 370 1.26 -2.73 -28.17
N ALA A 371 1.21 -3.93 -28.75
CA ALA A 371 0.98 -4.09 -30.19
C ALA A 371 -0.37 -3.49 -30.60
N THR A 372 -1.43 -3.76 -29.85
CA THR A 372 -2.76 -3.17 -30.08
C THR A 372 -2.73 -1.65 -29.93
N SER A 373 -2.03 -1.13 -28.92
CA SER A 373 -1.86 0.31 -28.73
C SER A 373 -1.14 0.98 -29.91
N ALA A 374 -0.14 0.32 -30.51
CA ALA A 374 0.54 0.79 -31.70
C ALA A 374 -0.33 0.71 -32.96
N GLU A 375 -1.17 -0.31 -33.09
CA GLU A 375 -2.20 -0.39 -34.15
C GLU A 375 -3.22 0.76 -34.02
N ILE A 376 -3.67 1.09 -32.80
CA ILE A 376 -4.55 2.25 -32.60
C ILE A 376 -3.83 3.56 -32.95
N ALA A 377 -2.55 3.66 -32.62
CA ALA A 377 -1.73 4.83 -32.95
C ALA A 377 -1.55 5.03 -34.45
N SER A 378 -1.58 3.98 -35.28
CA SER A 378 -1.49 4.14 -36.74
C SER A 378 -2.69 4.88 -37.33
N GLU A 379 -3.85 4.78 -36.68
CA GLU A 379 -5.10 5.41 -37.12
C GLU A 379 -5.37 6.75 -36.41
N LEU A 380 -5.10 6.83 -35.10
CA LEU A 380 -5.47 7.98 -34.25
C LEU A 380 -4.28 8.82 -33.78
N GLY A 381 -3.06 8.43 -34.13
CA GLY A 381 -1.82 8.98 -33.59
C GLY A 381 -1.48 8.48 -32.18
N PRO A 382 -0.22 8.58 -31.77
CA PRO A 382 0.21 8.19 -30.42
C PRO A 382 -0.38 9.11 -29.33
N PHE A 383 -0.18 8.77 -28.06
CA PHE A 383 -0.58 9.69 -26.97
C PHE A 383 0.17 11.03 -27.09
N PRO A 384 -0.44 12.16 -26.70
CA PRO A 384 0.17 13.49 -26.80
C PRO A 384 1.60 13.60 -26.25
N GLY A 385 1.87 13.00 -25.09
CA GLY A 385 3.19 12.98 -24.45
C GLY A 385 4.24 12.04 -25.09
N PHE A 386 3.95 11.40 -26.23
CA PHE A 386 4.81 10.36 -26.80
C PHE A 386 6.10 10.91 -27.40
N ALA A 387 6.05 11.99 -28.19
CA ALA A 387 7.22 12.52 -28.90
C ALA A 387 8.45 12.75 -27.99
N PRO A 388 8.34 13.45 -26.83
CA PRO A 388 9.48 13.60 -25.93
C PRO A 388 9.90 12.31 -25.21
N ASN A 389 9.05 11.29 -25.20
CA ASN A 389 9.28 10.01 -24.52
C ASN A 389 9.56 8.83 -25.46
N ARG A 390 9.57 9.04 -26.78
CA ARG A 390 9.65 7.98 -27.80
C ARG A 390 10.81 7.02 -27.53
N ASP A 391 12.01 7.56 -27.33
CA ASP A 391 13.20 6.73 -27.13
C ASP A 391 13.19 6.00 -25.78
N ASN A 392 12.63 6.63 -24.73
CA ASN A 392 12.50 6.02 -23.41
C ASN A 392 11.49 4.87 -23.43
N MET A 393 10.36 5.06 -24.12
CA MET A 393 9.34 4.05 -24.27
C MET A 393 9.85 2.88 -25.12
N LEU A 394 10.45 3.13 -26.28
CA LEU A 394 11.03 2.07 -27.12
C LEU A 394 12.13 1.30 -26.40
N ARG A 395 12.93 1.96 -25.55
CA ARG A 395 13.89 1.29 -24.66
C ARG A 395 13.19 0.27 -23.74
N VAL A 396 12.11 0.68 -23.06
CA VAL A 396 11.33 -0.20 -22.17
C VAL A 396 10.74 -1.38 -22.94
N ILE A 397 10.19 -1.15 -24.13
CA ILE A 397 9.66 -2.21 -25.00
C ILE A 397 10.77 -3.18 -25.43
N ARG A 398 11.95 -2.69 -25.83
CA ARG A 398 13.10 -3.54 -26.15
C ARG A 398 13.57 -4.36 -24.95
N ASN A 399 13.55 -3.79 -23.74
CA ASN A 399 13.88 -4.51 -22.52
C ASN A 399 12.88 -5.64 -22.21
N HIS A 400 11.57 -5.38 -22.31
CA HIS A 400 10.56 -6.44 -22.15
C HIS A 400 10.68 -7.52 -23.23
N ARG A 401 10.97 -7.13 -24.47
CA ARG A 401 11.25 -8.07 -25.57
C ARG A 401 12.44 -8.98 -25.26
N ARG A 402 13.55 -8.45 -24.74
CA ARG A 402 14.71 -9.24 -24.29
C ARG A 402 14.33 -10.23 -23.19
N ALA A 403 13.53 -9.79 -22.22
CA ALA A 403 13.04 -10.65 -21.14
C ALA A 403 12.15 -11.78 -21.66
N ALA A 404 11.23 -11.49 -22.60
CA ALA A 404 10.38 -12.47 -23.24
C ALA A 404 11.18 -13.48 -24.08
N GLN A 405 12.28 -13.05 -24.70
CA GLN A 405 13.22 -13.89 -25.45
C GLN A 405 14.15 -14.75 -24.56
N GLY A 406 14.02 -14.64 -23.23
CA GLY A 406 14.84 -15.43 -22.30
C GLY A 406 16.28 -14.91 -22.16
N VAL A 407 16.55 -13.66 -22.54
CA VAL A 407 17.91 -13.09 -22.51
C VAL A 407 18.22 -12.55 -21.11
N ALA A 408 19.33 -12.99 -20.52
CA ALA A 408 19.71 -12.63 -19.15
C ALA A 408 20.49 -11.30 -19.02
N GLN A 409 21.00 -10.74 -20.11
CA GLN A 409 21.87 -9.55 -20.11
C GLN A 409 21.59 -8.64 -21.31
N GLY A 410 22.18 -7.44 -21.31
CA GLY A 410 22.09 -6.50 -22.42
C GLY A 410 20.82 -5.64 -22.38
N TYR A 411 20.20 -5.52 -21.21
CA TYR A 411 19.14 -4.56 -20.97
C TYR A 411 19.68 -3.13 -21.02
N GLU A 412 18.85 -2.22 -21.53
CA GLU A 412 19.22 -0.82 -21.71
C GLU A 412 18.83 -0.01 -20.48
N ARG A 413 19.84 0.59 -19.83
CA ARG A 413 19.68 1.54 -18.71
C ARG A 413 18.80 0.99 -17.57
N LEU A 414 19.10 -0.22 -17.13
CA LEU A 414 18.60 -0.77 -15.87
C LEU A 414 19.75 -0.82 -14.86
N SER A 415 19.44 -0.49 -13.61
CA SER A 415 20.37 -0.62 -12.48
C SER A 415 20.50 -2.07 -12.03
N VAL A 416 19.42 -2.85 -12.19
CA VAL A 416 19.34 -4.29 -11.90
C VAL A 416 18.62 -4.99 -13.05
N ASP A 417 19.28 -5.98 -13.65
CA ASP A 417 18.69 -6.81 -14.71
C ASP A 417 17.57 -7.71 -14.13
N PRO A 418 16.44 -7.87 -14.83
CA PRO A 418 15.34 -8.71 -14.36
C PRO A 418 15.66 -10.20 -14.54
N VAL A 419 14.90 -11.06 -13.85
CA VAL A 419 14.87 -12.48 -14.18
C VAL A 419 14.10 -12.66 -15.49
N PRO A 420 14.73 -13.15 -16.58
CA PRO A 420 14.05 -13.32 -17.85
C PRO A 420 13.11 -14.53 -17.84
N LEU A 421 12.27 -14.65 -18.87
CA LEU A 421 11.42 -15.82 -19.06
C LEU A 421 12.27 -17.07 -19.31
N VAL A 422 12.19 -18.07 -18.44
CA VAL A 422 12.94 -19.32 -18.60
C VAL A 422 12.16 -20.28 -19.50
N HIS A 423 12.50 -20.30 -20.79
CA HIS A 423 11.76 -21.05 -21.81
C HIS A 423 11.70 -22.55 -21.52
N ALA A 424 12.81 -23.13 -21.05
CA ALA A 424 12.93 -24.56 -20.78
C ALA A 424 12.02 -25.05 -19.63
N ASP A 425 11.61 -24.14 -18.74
CA ASP A 425 10.75 -24.48 -17.61
C ASP A 425 9.26 -24.51 -18.00
N CYS A 426 8.89 -23.96 -19.17
CA CYS A 426 7.50 -23.97 -19.63
C CYS A 426 7.20 -25.26 -20.40
N SER A 427 6.24 -26.06 -19.90
CA SER A 427 5.82 -27.30 -20.55
C SER A 427 5.05 -27.12 -21.85
N ASP A 428 4.54 -25.90 -22.11
CA ASP A 428 3.84 -25.56 -23.35
C ASP A 428 4.70 -24.64 -24.24
N PRO A 429 5.43 -25.18 -25.24
CA PRO A 429 6.28 -24.36 -26.10
C PRO A 429 5.49 -23.34 -26.93
N ALA A 430 4.18 -23.54 -27.13
CA ALA A 430 3.34 -22.58 -27.83
C ALA A 430 3.21 -21.28 -27.02
N LEU A 431 3.10 -21.34 -25.69
CA LEU A 431 3.06 -20.15 -24.84
C LEU A 431 4.32 -19.30 -25.00
N ILE A 432 5.50 -19.93 -25.07
CA ILE A 432 6.77 -19.24 -25.26
C ILE A 432 6.86 -18.59 -26.64
N ALA A 433 6.45 -19.30 -27.69
CA ALA A 433 6.45 -18.77 -29.05
C ALA A 433 5.55 -17.54 -29.18
N HIS A 434 4.34 -17.60 -28.62
CA HIS A 434 3.39 -16.50 -28.62
C HIS A 434 3.86 -15.33 -27.73
N ALA A 435 4.44 -15.60 -26.57
CA ALA A 435 5.02 -14.57 -25.71
C ALA A 435 6.12 -13.78 -26.43
N THR A 436 6.99 -14.47 -27.15
CA THR A 436 8.08 -13.85 -27.93
C THR A 436 7.51 -13.04 -29.10
N ALA A 437 6.61 -13.64 -29.88
CA ALA A 437 5.99 -13.00 -31.04
C ALA A 437 5.18 -11.73 -30.66
N ALA A 438 4.50 -11.74 -29.51
CA ALA A 438 3.77 -10.58 -29.01
C ALA A 438 4.68 -9.36 -28.81
N TRP A 439 5.87 -9.56 -28.25
CA TRP A 439 6.84 -8.47 -28.04
C TRP A 439 7.62 -8.07 -29.29
N ASP A 440 7.90 -9.01 -30.20
CA ASP A 440 8.43 -8.68 -31.53
C ASP A 440 7.47 -7.74 -32.27
N LYS A 441 6.18 -8.10 -32.31
CA LYS A 441 5.13 -7.29 -32.93
C LYS A 441 4.94 -5.94 -32.23
N ALA A 442 4.98 -5.91 -30.90
CA ALA A 442 4.87 -4.67 -30.12
C ALA A 442 5.98 -3.67 -30.45
N LEU A 443 7.22 -4.16 -30.64
CA LEU A 443 8.35 -3.33 -31.03
C LEU A 443 8.23 -2.87 -32.48
N GLU A 444 8.00 -3.79 -33.42
CA GLU A 444 7.90 -3.49 -34.86
C GLU A 444 6.87 -2.39 -35.14
N LEU A 445 5.66 -2.55 -34.59
CA LEU A 445 4.59 -1.56 -34.78
C LEU A 445 4.88 -0.25 -34.06
N GLY A 446 5.42 -0.32 -32.84
CA GLY A 446 5.72 0.88 -32.05
C GLY A 446 6.83 1.74 -32.64
N GLU A 447 7.84 1.14 -33.28
CA GLU A 447 8.88 1.90 -33.99
C GLU A 447 8.28 2.70 -35.15
N LYS A 448 7.30 2.11 -35.85
CA LYS A 448 6.66 2.69 -37.03
C LYS A 448 5.57 3.71 -36.69
N HIS A 449 4.75 3.44 -35.69
CA HIS A 449 3.52 4.18 -35.42
C HIS A 449 3.51 4.91 -34.06
N GLY A 450 4.45 4.59 -33.18
CA GLY A 450 4.36 4.96 -31.77
C GLY A 450 3.29 4.15 -31.03
N TYR A 451 2.89 4.62 -29.86
CA TYR A 451 1.88 3.96 -29.03
C TYR A 451 0.80 4.93 -28.61
N ARG A 452 -0.45 4.45 -28.55
CA ARG A 452 -1.60 5.24 -28.12
C ARG A 452 -1.65 5.41 -26.60
N ASN A 453 -0.99 4.55 -25.84
CA ASN A 453 -1.07 4.48 -24.37
C ASN A 453 0.33 4.47 -23.77
N ALA A 454 0.56 5.30 -22.75
CA ALA A 454 1.88 5.42 -22.12
C ALA A 454 2.24 4.27 -21.17
N GLN A 455 1.24 3.55 -20.67
CA GLN A 455 1.39 2.40 -19.78
C GLN A 455 0.42 1.32 -20.17
#